data_AF-A0A6L2QF60-F1
#
_entry.id   AF-A0A6L2QF60-F1
#
_cell.length_a   1.000
_cell.length_b   1.000
_cell.length_c   1.000
_cell.angle_alpha   90.00
_cell.angle_beta   90.00
_cell.angle_gamma   90.00
#
_symmetry.space_group_name_H-M   'P 1'
#
loop_
_entity.id
_entity.type
_entity.pdbx_description
1 polymer ?
#
loop_
_entity_poly.entity_id
_entity_poly.type
_entity_poly.pdbx_seq_one_letter_code
_entity_poly.pdbx_strand_id
1 'polypeptide(L)'
;MEDEGNHGNDDTRCFILSTLAALHTSRMACLLCHSSMLVFDRYPLVDGTFFLSPRQYSRCCLEVKVEGRTQYLSAVCMACLEGWGPNHILRCVYCGTPWDGSSLVLGTMYSYDIFAAMHCCIERTK
;
A
#
# COMPACT_ATOMS: atom_id res chain seq x y z
N MET A 1 -28.09 -16.36 -11.28
CA MET A 1 -26.72 -16.85 -10.99
C MET A 1 -25.99 -15.65 -10.44
N GLU A 2 -25.72 -15.70 -9.14
CA GLU A 2 -25.48 -14.54 -8.27
C GLU A 2 -24.10 -13.92 -8.47
N ASP A 3 -24.08 -12.59 -8.47
CA ASP A 3 -22.93 -11.69 -8.59
C ASP A 3 -22.10 -11.69 -7.28
N GLU A 4 -21.52 -12.84 -6.96
CA GLU A 4 -20.62 -13.05 -5.81
C GLU A 4 -19.19 -12.53 -6.08
N GLY A 5 -19.01 -11.71 -7.14
CA GLY A 5 -17.70 -11.17 -7.52
C GLY A 5 -17.34 -9.83 -6.88
N ASN A 6 -18.31 -9.09 -6.34
CA ASN A 6 -18.10 -7.68 -5.96
C ASN A 6 -17.98 -7.42 -4.44
N HIS A 7 -18.33 -8.39 -3.59
CA HIS A 7 -18.45 -8.16 -2.14
C HIS A 7 -17.08 -7.89 -1.46
N GLY A 8 -16.05 -8.68 -1.78
CA GLY A 8 -14.73 -8.53 -1.14
C GLY A 8 -13.99 -7.22 -1.47
N ASN A 9 -14.29 -6.62 -2.62
CA ASN A 9 -13.76 -5.31 -2.98
C ASN A 9 -14.46 -4.21 -2.16
N ASP A 10 -15.77 -4.33 -1.94
CA ASP A 10 -16.51 -3.33 -1.18
C ASP A 10 -16.16 -3.34 0.31
N ASP A 11 -15.89 -4.52 0.89
CA ASP A 11 -15.38 -4.64 2.27
C ASP A 11 -14.03 -3.94 2.45
N THR A 12 -13.12 -4.12 1.48
CA THR A 12 -11.80 -3.48 1.47
C THR A 12 -11.92 -1.96 1.41
N ARG A 13 -12.77 -1.46 0.51
CA ARG A 13 -13.09 -0.03 0.40
C ARG A 13 -13.66 0.52 1.71
N CYS A 14 -14.66 -0.15 2.27
CA CYS A 14 -15.30 0.26 3.52
C CYS A 14 -14.30 0.29 4.68
N PHE A 15 -13.42 -0.70 4.77
CA PHE A 15 -12.36 -0.75 5.76
C PHE A 15 -11.41 0.45 5.66
N ILE A 16 -10.93 0.78 4.46
CA ILE A 16 -10.02 1.92 4.25
C ILE A 16 -10.72 3.24 4.58
N LEU A 17 -11.92 3.46 4.03
CA LEU A 17 -12.65 4.72 4.21
C LEU A 17 -13.07 4.94 5.66
N SER A 18 -13.51 3.90 6.36
CA SER A 18 -13.84 3.98 7.79
C SER A 18 -12.62 4.27 8.66
N THR A 19 -11.48 3.65 8.36
CA THR A 19 -10.20 3.91 9.04
C THR A 19 -9.79 5.39 8.90
N LEU A 20 -9.83 5.92 7.68
CA LEU A 20 -9.46 7.31 7.41
C LEU A 20 -10.46 8.32 8.01
N ALA A 21 -11.75 8.00 7.98
CA ALA A 21 -12.80 8.80 8.60
C ALA A 21 -12.62 8.89 10.13
N ALA A 22 -12.26 7.78 10.79
CA ALA A 22 -11.96 7.75 12.23
C ALA A 22 -10.75 8.63 12.61
N LEU A 23 -9.85 8.86 11.65
CA LEU A 23 -8.69 9.74 11.79
C LEU A 23 -8.91 11.16 11.23
N HIS A 24 -10.14 11.47 10.79
CA HIS A 24 -10.53 12.75 10.21
C HIS A 24 -9.61 13.22 9.06
N THR A 25 -9.16 12.30 8.21
CA THR A 25 -8.34 12.61 7.04
C THR A 25 -8.95 12.04 5.76
N SER A 26 -8.80 12.76 4.66
CA SER A 26 -9.13 12.31 3.29
C SER A 26 -7.87 12.16 2.42
N ARG A 27 -6.70 12.15 3.07
CA ARG A 27 -5.40 12.11 2.43
C ARG A 27 -4.52 11.05 3.06
N MET A 28 -3.68 10.44 2.24
CA MET A 28 -2.65 9.51 2.66
C MET A 28 -1.31 9.92 2.08
N ALA A 29 -0.24 9.88 2.87
CA ALA A 29 1.11 10.12 2.36
C ALA A 29 1.67 8.85 1.73
N CYS A 30 2.34 8.98 0.59
CA CYS A 30 3.13 7.89 0.03
C CYS A 30 4.25 7.54 1.02
N LEU A 31 4.42 6.26 1.31
CA LEU A 31 5.40 5.77 2.27
C LEU A 31 6.84 6.14 1.89
N LEU A 32 7.11 6.22 0.59
CA LEU A 32 8.47 6.36 0.05
C LEU A 32 8.87 7.82 -0.16
N CYS A 33 7.97 8.61 -0.76
CA CYS A 33 8.25 9.99 -1.14
C CYS A 33 7.52 11.03 -0.29
N HIS A 34 6.65 10.58 0.62
CA HIS A 34 5.80 11.43 1.47
C HIS A 34 4.85 12.38 0.71
N SER A 35 4.74 12.25 -0.61
CA SER A 35 3.77 13.00 -1.39
C SER A 35 2.35 12.72 -0.90
N SER A 36 1.57 13.77 -0.68
CA SER A 36 0.18 13.68 -0.22
C SER A 36 -0.73 13.27 -1.37
N MET A 37 -1.40 12.13 -1.21
CA MET A 37 -2.37 11.60 -2.17
C MET A 37 -3.79 11.82 -1.65
N LEU A 38 -4.71 12.17 -2.56
CA LEU A 38 -6.14 12.17 -2.27
C LEU A 38 -6.64 10.74 -2.15
N VAL A 39 -7.56 10.51 -1.21
CA VAL A 39 -8.31 9.26 -1.12
C VAL A 39 -9.68 9.46 -1.76
N PHE A 40 -10.00 8.62 -2.74
CA PHE A 40 -11.26 8.64 -3.45
C PHE A 40 -12.29 7.71 -2.80
N ASP A 41 -13.57 8.03 -2.94
CA ASP A 41 -14.70 7.23 -2.43
C ASP A 41 -15.02 6.02 -3.33
N ARG A 42 -14.42 5.96 -4.52
CA ARG A 42 -14.54 4.88 -5.51
C ARG A 42 -13.16 4.44 -5.96
N TYR A 43 -13.08 3.23 -6.49
CA TYR A 43 -11.86 2.72 -7.10
C TYR A 43 -11.45 3.55 -8.34
N PRO A 44 -10.15 3.82 -8.54
CA PRO A 44 -9.03 3.52 -7.64
C PRO A 44 -9.07 4.38 -6.36
N LEU A 45 -8.80 3.81 -5.17
CA LEU A 45 -8.92 4.56 -3.91
C LEU A 45 -7.83 5.62 -3.71
N VAL A 46 -6.67 5.44 -4.34
CA VAL A 46 -5.57 6.41 -4.41
C VAL A 46 -4.90 6.29 -5.77
N ASP A 47 -4.16 7.33 -6.16
CA ASP A 47 -3.25 7.30 -7.31
C ASP A 47 -1.97 6.51 -6.98
N GLY A 48 -2.14 5.20 -6.75
CA GLY A 48 -1.17 4.33 -6.11
C GLY A 48 -1.81 3.03 -5.62
N THR A 49 -1.26 2.41 -4.59
CA THR A 49 -1.83 1.21 -3.96
C THR A 49 -1.72 1.30 -2.44
N PHE A 50 -2.69 0.74 -1.72
CA PHE A 50 -2.59 0.50 -0.29
C PHE A 50 -2.02 -0.88 -0.01
N PHE A 51 -1.43 -1.04 1.17
CA PHE A 51 -1.07 -2.37 1.67
C PHE A 51 -1.02 -2.38 3.20
N LEU A 52 -1.18 -3.57 3.76
CA LEU A 52 -1.00 -3.83 5.19
C LEU A 52 0.40 -4.40 5.44
N SER A 53 1.07 -3.90 6.47
CA SER A 53 2.35 -4.44 6.94
C SER A 53 2.30 -4.75 8.43
N PRO A 54 2.97 -5.81 8.91
CA PRO A 54 3.20 -6.01 10.35
C PRO A 54 4.22 -5.00 10.93
N ARG A 55 4.92 -4.24 10.08
CA ARG A 55 5.96 -3.28 10.50
C ARG A 55 5.53 -1.85 10.20
N GLN A 56 5.79 -0.95 11.14
CA GLN A 56 5.65 0.48 10.91
C GLN A 56 6.91 1.01 10.20
N TYR A 57 6.84 1.21 8.89
CA TYR A 57 7.97 1.77 8.13
C TYR A 57 8.15 3.27 8.33
N SER A 58 7.07 3.99 8.62
CA SER A 58 7.06 5.43 8.83
C SER A 58 5.94 5.85 9.76
N ARG A 59 6.06 7.04 10.36
CA ARG A 59 4.99 7.67 11.16
C ARG A 59 3.73 8.00 10.35
N CYS A 60 3.82 8.00 9.02
CA CYS A 60 2.66 8.20 8.14
C CYS A 60 1.81 6.93 7.96
N CYS A 61 2.28 5.76 8.40
CA CYS A 61 1.49 4.53 8.38
C CYS A 61 0.41 4.59 9.46
N LEU A 62 -0.80 4.15 9.14
CA LEU A 62 -1.93 4.17 10.05
C LEU A 62 -2.00 2.83 10.80
N GLU A 63 -1.92 2.86 12.12
CA GLU A 63 -2.11 1.66 12.94
C GLU A 63 -3.59 1.21 12.87
N VAL A 64 -3.79 -0.05 12.52
CA VAL A 64 -5.10 -0.68 12.37
C VAL A 64 -5.11 -2.05 13.04
N LYS A 65 -6.28 -2.52 13.46
CA LYS A 65 -6.47 -3.90 13.94
C LYS A 65 -7.22 -4.72 12.90
N VAL A 66 -6.56 -5.74 12.37
CA VAL A 66 -7.13 -6.67 11.38
C VAL A 66 -7.02 -8.08 11.97
N GLU A 67 -8.14 -8.78 12.09
CA GLU A 67 -8.22 -10.13 12.68
C GLU A 67 -7.56 -10.25 14.07
N GLY A 68 -7.72 -9.21 14.90
CA GLY A 68 -7.14 -9.15 16.24
C GLY A 68 -5.63 -8.88 16.29
N ARG A 69 -4.98 -8.66 15.14
CA ARG A 69 -3.56 -8.31 15.04
C ARG A 69 -3.37 -6.84 14.70
N THR A 70 -2.42 -6.20 15.35
CA THR A 70 -1.97 -4.86 14.97
C THR A 70 -1.22 -4.94 13.65
N GLN A 71 -1.65 -4.14 12.68
CA GLN A 71 -1.02 -3.97 11.38
C GLN A 71 -0.96 -2.47 11.04
N TYR A 72 -0.23 -2.13 9.99
CA TYR A 72 -0.01 -0.76 9.56
C TYR A 72 -0.49 -0.60 8.13
N LEU A 73 -1.58 0.15 7.94
CA LEU A 73 -2.08 0.55 6.64
C LEU A 73 -1.16 1.62 6.06
N SER A 74 -0.57 1.29 4.91
CA SER A 74 0.42 2.10 4.20
C SER A 74 -0.03 2.30 2.76
N ALA A 75 0.48 3.34 2.10
CA ALA A 75 0.21 3.58 0.68
C ALA A 75 1.49 3.91 -0.09
N VAL A 76 1.54 3.56 -1.37
CA VAL A 76 2.62 3.93 -2.28
C VAL A 76 2.01 4.56 -3.53
N CYS A 77 2.49 5.73 -3.93
CA CYS A 77 1.99 6.40 -5.14
C CYS A 77 2.43 5.69 -6.42
N MET A 78 1.67 5.87 -7.50
CA MET A 78 1.96 5.33 -8.84
C MET A 78 3.40 5.62 -9.28
N ALA A 79 3.86 6.87 -9.14
CA ALA A 79 5.21 7.27 -9.54
C ALA A 79 6.33 6.51 -8.80
N CYS A 80 6.10 6.08 -7.55
CA CYS A 80 7.07 5.26 -6.82
C CYS A 80 6.92 3.77 -7.14
N LEU A 81 5.70 3.29 -7.44
CA LEU A 81 5.44 1.92 -7.89
C LEU A 81 6.15 1.63 -9.22
N GLU A 82 6.10 2.56 -10.16
CA GLU A 82 6.65 2.43 -11.51
C GLU A 82 8.11 2.88 -11.62
N GLY A 83 8.68 3.44 -10.55
CA GLY A 83 10.04 3.97 -10.55
C GLY A 83 10.23 5.22 -11.43
N TRP A 84 9.14 5.92 -11.79
CA TRP A 84 9.15 7.11 -12.65
C TRP A 84 9.48 8.42 -11.91
N GLY A 85 9.57 8.38 -10.58
CA GLY A 85 9.95 9.56 -9.80
C GLY A 85 11.42 9.97 -10.08
N PRO A 86 11.71 11.25 -10.37
CA PRO A 86 13.07 11.72 -10.72
C PRO A 86 14.14 11.46 -9.64
N ASN A 87 13.73 11.08 -8.42
CA ASN A 87 14.62 10.72 -7.30
C ASN A 87 14.26 9.39 -6.60
N HIS A 88 13.41 8.53 -7.17
CA HIS A 88 12.82 7.38 -6.44
C HIS A 88 13.14 6.01 -7.04
N ILE A 89 14.40 5.75 -7.43
CA ILE A 89 14.83 4.37 -7.73
C ILE A 89 15.01 3.64 -6.40
N LEU A 90 13.98 2.91 -5.98
CA LEU A 90 14.09 1.97 -4.88
C LEU A 90 15.04 0.86 -5.27
N ARG A 91 15.98 0.54 -4.38
CA ARG A 91 16.94 -0.55 -4.58
C ARG A 91 16.95 -1.44 -3.37
N CYS A 92 17.16 -2.72 -3.61
CA CYS A 92 17.49 -3.63 -2.53
C CYS A 92 18.80 -3.22 -1.86
N VAL A 93 18.79 -3.09 -0.53
CA VAL A 93 19.99 -2.77 0.26
C VAL A 93 21.07 -3.86 0.19
N TYR A 94 20.69 -5.09 -0.16
CA TYR A 94 21.60 -6.24 -0.21
C TYR A 94 22.25 -6.43 -1.59
N CYS A 95 21.48 -6.37 -2.67
CA CYS A 95 21.97 -6.67 -4.03
C CYS A 95 21.91 -5.49 -5.00
N GLY A 96 21.36 -4.34 -4.60
CA GLY A 96 21.27 -3.13 -5.44
C GLY A 96 20.26 -3.20 -6.58
N THR A 97 19.61 -4.36 -6.79
CA THR A 97 18.57 -4.55 -7.81
C THR A 97 17.46 -3.52 -7.61
N PRO A 98 17.10 -2.75 -8.65
CA PRO A 98 15.95 -1.88 -8.62
C PRO A 98 14.69 -2.67 -8.25
N TRP A 99 13.88 -2.13 -7.36
CA TRP A 99 12.57 -2.69 -7.09
C TRP A 99 11.63 -2.34 -8.24
N ASP A 100 10.84 -3.31 -8.67
CA ASP A 100 9.84 -3.19 -9.74
C ASP A 100 8.46 -3.51 -9.15
N GLY A 101 7.63 -2.47 -9.04
CA GLY A 101 6.27 -2.57 -8.54
C GLY A 101 5.22 -2.73 -9.64
N SER A 102 5.61 -2.86 -10.91
CA SER A 102 4.69 -2.83 -12.05
C SER A 102 3.65 -3.96 -12.07
N SER A 103 3.90 -5.05 -11.33
CA SER A 103 2.94 -6.15 -11.17
C SER A 103 1.85 -5.90 -10.13
N LEU A 104 1.95 -4.82 -9.35
CA LEU A 104 0.95 -4.44 -8.36
C LEU A 104 -0.21 -3.70 -9.02
N VAL A 105 -1.42 -4.12 -8.67
CA VAL A 105 -2.67 -3.49 -9.10
C VAL A 105 -2.80 -2.13 -8.40
N LEU A 106 -3.09 -1.11 -9.21
CA LEU A 106 -3.36 0.23 -8.73
C LEU A 106 -4.79 0.36 -8.19
N GLY A 107 -4.96 1.26 -7.24
CA GLY A 107 -6.24 1.62 -6.67
C GLY A 107 -6.81 0.65 -5.63
N THR A 108 -6.15 -0.48 -5.40
CA THR A 108 -6.59 -1.51 -4.45
C THR A 108 -5.81 -1.49 -3.12
N MET A 109 -6.04 -2.49 -2.28
CA MET A 109 -5.26 -2.79 -1.09
C MET A 109 -4.72 -4.21 -1.12
N TYR A 110 -3.46 -4.39 -0.75
CA TYR A 110 -2.89 -5.70 -0.45
C TYR A 110 -2.97 -6.02 1.05
N SER A 111 -3.39 -7.22 1.41
CA SER A 111 -3.42 -7.70 2.80
C SER A 111 -2.06 -8.20 3.31
N TYR A 112 -0.99 -7.92 2.56
CA TYR A 112 0.38 -8.31 2.88
C TYR A 112 1.36 -7.19 2.56
N ASP A 113 2.54 -7.29 3.15
CA ASP A 113 3.61 -6.33 2.95
C ASP A 113 4.22 -6.50 1.54
N ILE A 114 3.88 -5.58 0.64
CA ILE A 114 4.33 -5.62 -0.77
C ILE A 114 5.85 -5.56 -0.91
N PHE A 115 6.54 -4.88 0.02
CA PHE A 115 7.99 -4.82 -0.02
C PHE A 115 8.56 -6.16 0.43
N ALA A 116 8.07 -6.73 1.52
CA ALA A 116 8.54 -8.03 2.00
C ALA A 116 8.25 -9.17 1.01
N ALA A 117 7.10 -9.15 0.32
CA ALA A 117 6.71 -10.20 -0.61
C ALA A 117 7.60 -10.29 -1.88
N MET A 118 8.15 -9.17 -2.33
CA MET A 118 8.95 -9.08 -3.56
C MET A 118 10.44 -9.25 -3.28
N HIS A 119 10.90 -10.50 -3.34
CA HIS A 119 12.29 -10.87 -3.08
C HIS A 119 13.12 -10.83 -4.36
N CYS A 120 14.15 -9.99 -4.40
CA CYS A 120 15.12 -9.94 -5.50
C CYS A 120 16.40 -10.75 -5.23
N CYS A 121 16.65 -11.18 -3.99
CA CYS A 121 17.85 -11.94 -3.61
C CYS A 121 17.62 -12.76 -2.32
N ILE A 122 18.44 -13.79 -2.10
CA ILE A 122 18.35 -14.70 -0.95
C ILE A 122 18.51 -13.99 0.41
N GLU A 123 19.28 -12.90 0.46
CA GLU A 123 19.47 -12.13 1.70
C GLU A 123 18.18 -11.47 2.19
N ARG A 124 17.15 -11.32 1.33
CA ARG A 124 15.84 -10.81 1.75
C ARG A 124 14.94 -11.87 2.38
N THR A 125 15.32 -13.14 2.26
CA THR A 125 14.55 -14.29 2.78
C THR A 125 15.08 -14.77 4.13
N LYS A 126 16.21 -14.20 4.60
CA LYS A 126 16.79 -14.44 5.93
C LYS A 126 16.22 -13.46 6.95
#